data_AF-A0A937BH30-F1
#
_entry.id   AF-A0A937BH30-F1
#
_cell.length_a   1.000
_cell.length_b   1.000
_cell.length_c   1.000
_cell.angle_alpha   90.00
_cell.angle_beta   90.00
_cell.angle_gamma   90.00
#
_symmetry.space_group_name_H-M   'P 1'
#
loop_
_entity.id
_entity.type
_entity.pdbx_description
1 polymer ?
#
loop_
_entity_poly.entity_id
_entity_poly.type
_entity_poly.pdbx_seq_one_letter_code
_entity_poly.pdbx_strand_id
1 'polypeptide(L)'
;MLRKILLYYFEDTIVTWTLVALAAGTHWMEYASITNGMNHTWLFTLLCVLMLSTIRFYKKADWTAIVGIGVSLGLAVLTRPTEIVWTLIPVLWGISNIKERFTFLLSHWMKCAVAVIISGLIIFIQLGYWKYASGEWIVYSYGDQGFNFLHPAIKRGLIGANIGWWLYTPLMLLAMPGWYLVYKNHRSIFWSTFITTILAIYITLSWSHFESGGGLGQRNLIQIYPLMAFPLASVIYWFNKSSVGKWIWIVLLALNIYYTGWWIHQAHKGGFFQAGQMNRTYFLNVVGRINPDRDLFKLLETNEYFKGTPQSVNTVFQNDFEQDTAYCSTAWPSGGKATCLNGEIQFFGPITLPITSDCTPWIRVEADFLVQSREWDVWKYAQWIVQFYQGEKAIKTNPIRIQRHLPVDQVSTHLFFDVRVPSEPYDRCTMSIWNAGSPQTLLMDNLKVSCFKD
;
A
#
# COMPACT_ATOMS: atom_id res chain seq x y z
N MET A 1 -24.09 8.03 9.99
CA MET A 1 -24.47 6.87 10.83
C MET A 1 -23.55 6.70 12.04
N LEU A 2 -22.23 6.67 11.85
CA LEU A 2 -21.26 6.53 12.94
C LEU A 2 -21.47 7.50 14.11
N ARG A 3 -21.79 8.77 13.85
CA ARG A 3 -22.17 9.76 14.90
C ARG A 3 -23.26 9.22 15.85
N LYS A 4 -24.35 8.66 15.29
CA LYS A 4 -25.48 8.14 16.08
C LYS A 4 -25.06 6.95 16.95
N ILE A 5 -24.14 6.12 16.47
CA ILE A 5 -23.59 4.99 17.22
C ILE A 5 -22.77 5.50 18.42
N LEU A 6 -21.83 6.41 18.16
CA LEU A 6 -20.90 6.88 19.19
C LEU A 6 -21.60 7.70 20.28
N LEU A 7 -22.68 8.42 19.96
CA LEU A 7 -23.49 9.17 20.93
C LEU A 7 -24.21 8.30 21.97
N TYR A 8 -24.28 6.98 21.78
CA TYR A 8 -24.73 6.08 22.85
C TYR A 8 -23.70 5.91 23.97
N TYR A 9 -22.45 6.27 23.74
CA TYR A 9 -21.32 5.95 24.62
C TYR A 9 -20.47 7.16 24.99
N PHE A 10 -20.45 8.21 24.16
CA PHE A 10 -19.61 9.38 24.34
C PHE A 10 -20.40 10.69 24.15
N GLU A 11 -19.93 11.75 24.77
CA GLU A 11 -20.45 13.11 24.61
C GLU A 11 -20.22 13.67 23.20
N ASP A 12 -21.09 14.58 22.77
CA ASP A 12 -21.11 15.11 21.40
C ASP A 12 -19.79 15.73 20.94
N THR A 13 -19.09 16.42 21.86
CA THR A 13 -17.76 16.99 21.60
C THR A 13 -16.74 15.91 21.24
N ILE A 14 -16.70 14.82 22.00
CA ILE A 14 -15.77 13.70 21.76
C ILE A 14 -16.12 13.01 20.44
N VAL A 15 -17.41 12.80 20.18
CA VAL A 15 -17.89 12.23 18.92
C VAL A 15 -17.46 13.10 17.74
N THR A 16 -17.62 14.41 17.83
CA THR A 16 -17.24 15.35 16.77
C THR A 16 -15.75 15.28 16.49
N TRP A 17 -14.90 15.34 17.51
CA TRP A 17 -13.45 15.20 17.35
C TRP A 17 -13.05 13.83 16.78
N THR A 18 -13.74 12.76 17.17
CA THR A 18 -13.50 11.41 16.61
C THR A 18 -13.80 11.35 15.12
N LEU A 19 -14.92 11.95 14.68
CA LEU A 19 -15.30 11.97 13.27
C LEU A 19 -14.34 12.81 12.43
N VAL A 20 -13.93 13.98 12.92
CA VAL A 20 -12.91 14.81 12.27
C VAL A 20 -11.59 14.06 12.16
N ALA A 21 -11.17 13.40 13.24
CA ALA A 21 -9.94 12.62 13.27
C ALA A 21 -9.97 11.44 12.30
N LEU A 22 -11.08 10.69 12.23
CA LEU A 22 -11.23 9.63 11.23
C LEU A 22 -11.23 10.16 9.80
N ALA A 23 -11.97 11.23 9.52
CA ALA A 23 -12.10 11.76 8.16
C ALA A 23 -10.79 12.37 7.65
N ALA A 24 -10.16 13.25 8.43
CA ALA A 24 -9.00 14.03 7.99
C ALA A 24 -7.64 13.45 8.45
N GLY A 25 -7.61 12.74 9.58
CA GLY A 25 -6.39 12.16 10.14
C GLY A 25 -6.13 10.71 9.71
N THR A 26 -6.89 10.20 8.73
CA THR A 26 -6.68 8.89 8.12
C THR A 26 -6.90 8.94 6.61
N HIS A 27 -6.52 7.89 5.91
CA HIS A 27 -6.79 7.77 4.47
C HIS A 27 -8.26 7.52 4.11
N TRP A 28 -9.19 7.48 5.07
CA TRP A 28 -10.61 7.29 4.75
C TRP A 28 -11.12 8.28 3.69
N MET A 29 -10.72 9.56 3.78
CA MET A 29 -11.14 10.57 2.79
C MET A 29 -10.55 10.32 1.39
N GLU A 30 -9.34 9.77 1.28
CA GLU A 30 -8.76 9.42 -0.03
C GLU A 30 -9.58 8.33 -0.71
N TYR A 31 -9.93 7.26 0.01
CA TYR A 31 -10.80 6.20 -0.50
C TYR A 31 -12.26 6.62 -0.66
N ALA A 32 -12.73 7.64 0.04
CA ALA A 32 -14.09 8.16 -0.12
C ALA A 32 -14.25 9.18 -1.25
N SER A 33 -13.16 9.84 -1.67
CA SER A 33 -13.22 10.93 -2.64
C SER A 33 -12.46 10.65 -3.94
N ILE A 34 -11.20 10.22 -3.86
CA ILE A 34 -10.33 10.09 -5.03
C ILE A 34 -10.42 8.67 -5.59
N THR A 35 -10.29 7.65 -4.73
CA THR A 35 -10.30 6.22 -5.12
C THR A 35 -11.62 5.53 -4.75
N ASN A 36 -12.74 6.25 -4.83
CA ASN A 36 -14.10 5.81 -4.44
C ASN A 36 -14.64 4.61 -5.26
N GLY A 37 -13.94 4.17 -6.30
CA GLY A 37 -14.25 2.91 -7.01
C GLY A 37 -13.96 1.65 -6.20
N MET A 38 -13.29 1.75 -5.05
CA MET A 38 -12.97 0.61 -4.19
C MET A 38 -14.10 0.26 -3.21
N ASN A 39 -14.13 -1.01 -2.77
CA ASN A 39 -15.21 -1.53 -1.91
C ASN A 39 -15.14 -1.09 -0.43
N HIS A 40 -14.05 -0.50 0.04
CA HIS A 40 -13.80 -0.28 1.47
C HIS A 40 -14.74 0.76 2.11
N THR A 41 -15.16 1.79 1.38
CA THR A 41 -16.07 2.84 1.88
C THR A 41 -17.53 2.37 1.91
N TRP A 42 -17.91 1.52 0.95
CA TRP A 42 -19.17 0.78 0.98
C TRP A 42 -19.24 -0.15 2.18
N LEU A 43 -18.18 -0.92 2.40
CA LEU A 43 -18.06 -1.81 3.55
C LEU A 43 -18.07 -1.04 4.88
N PHE A 44 -17.37 0.09 4.99
CA PHE A 44 -17.46 1.00 6.15
C PHE A 44 -18.92 1.39 6.45
N THR A 45 -19.68 1.69 5.40
CA THR A 45 -21.09 2.10 5.51
C THR A 45 -21.97 0.94 5.96
N LEU A 46 -21.80 -0.25 5.36
CA LEU A 46 -22.51 -1.47 5.74
C LEU A 46 -22.22 -1.86 7.19
N LEU A 47 -20.97 -1.70 7.66
CA LEU A 47 -20.62 -1.95 9.05
C LEU A 47 -21.34 -1.00 10.02
N CYS A 48 -21.48 0.28 9.65
CA CYS A 48 -22.29 1.21 10.44
C CYS A 48 -23.78 0.82 10.46
N VAL A 49 -24.33 0.35 9.34
CA VAL A 49 -25.72 -0.14 9.27
C VAL A 49 -25.90 -1.37 10.15
N LEU A 50 -24.97 -2.32 10.08
CA LEU A 50 -24.96 -3.52 10.91
C LEU A 50 -24.99 -3.15 12.39
N MET A 51 -24.07 -2.30 12.83
CA MET A 51 -23.98 -1.87 14.24
C MET A 51 -25.26 -1.14 14.72
N LEU A 52 -25.81 -0.23 13.92
CA LEU A 52 -27.08 0.45 14.27
C LEU A 52 -28.25 -0.54 14.35
N SER A 53 -28.30 -1.48 13.42
CA SER A 53 -29.33 -2.52 13.38
C SER A 53 -29.17 -3.47 14.57
N THR A 54 -27.95 -3.83 14.95
CA THR A 54 -27.64 -4.59 16.16
C THR A 54 -28.08 -3.86 17.43
N ILE A 55 -27.75 -2.57 17.57
CA ILE A 55 -28.22 -1.78 18.72
C ILE A 55 -29.75 -1.76 18.78
N ARG A 56 -30.41 -1.60 17.63
CA ARG A 56 -31.88 -1.61 17.55
C ARG A 56 -32.46 -2.98 17.89
N PHE A 57 -31.85 -4.07 17.45
CA PHE A 57 -32.28 -5.44 17.73
C PHE A 57 -32.30 -5.70 19.23
N TYR A 58 -31.25 -5.30 19.95
CA TYR A 58 -31.19 -5.49 21.40
C TYR A 58 -32.07 -4.52 22.21
N LYS A 59 -32.53 -3.41 21.62
CA LYS A 59 -33.43 -2.46 22.30
C LYS A 59 -34.91 -2.71 22.03
N LYS A 60 -35.27 -3.09 20.81
CA LYS A 60 -36.66 -3.21 20.35
C LYS A 60 -37.03 -4.58 19.78
N ALA A 61 -36.02 -5.37 19.41
CA ALA A 61 -36.18 -6.65 18.72
C ALA A 61 -37.15 -6.58 17.52
N ASP A 62 -37.18 -5.49 16.76
CA ASP A 62 -38.14 -5.33 15.66
C ASP A 62 -37.60 -5.84 14.32
N TRP A 63 -38.51 -6.01 13.35
CA TRP A 63 -38.17 -6.54 12.01
C TRP A 63 -37.26 -5.61 11.21
N THR A 64 -37.32 -4.30 11.42
CA THR A 64 -36.39 -3.36 10.79
C THR A 64 -34.94 -3.65 11.18
N ALA A 65 -34.69 -3.99 12.45
CA ALA A 65 -33.37 -4.40 12.89
C ALA A 65 -32.90 -5.69 12.21
N ILE A 66 -33.80 -6.67 12.05
CA ILE A 66 -33.50 -7.96 11.41
C ILE A 66 -33.16 -7.81 9.94
N VAL A 67 -33.97 -7.04 9.20
CA VAL A 67 -33.69 -6.71 7.79
C VAL A 67 -32.37 -5.97 7.68
N GLY A 68 -32.12 -4.98 8.55
CA GLY A 68 -30.85 -4.24 8.57
C GLY A 68 -29.63 -5.13 8.82
N ILE A 69 -29.70 -6.08 9.76
CA ILE A 69 -28.64 -7.07 10.03
C ILE A 69 -28.44 -7.97 8.81
N GLY A 70 -29.51 -8.57 8.29
CA GLY A 70 -29.43 -9.52 7.18
C GLY A 70 -28.91 -8.88 5.89
N VAL A 71 -29.40 -7.69 5.54
CA VAL A 71 -28.96 -6.97 4.33
C VAL A 71 -27.50 -6.54 4.45
N SER A 72 -27.10 -5.95 5.58
CA SER A 72 -25.73 -5.47 5.76
C SER A 72 -24.70 -6.61 5.79
N LEU A 73 -24.98 -7.72 6.47
CA LEU A 73 -24.11 -8.90 6.48
C LEU A 73 -24.07 -9.59 5.12
N GLY A 74 -25.23 -9.80 4.48
CA GLY A 74 -25.30 -10.41 3.15
C GLY A 74 -24.49 -9.62 2.13
N LEU A 75 -24.67 -8.31 2.05
CA LEU A 75 -23.90 -7.45 1.15
C LEU A 75 -22.42 -7.38 1.51
N ALA A 76 -22.06 -7.36 2.80
CA ALA A 76 -20.66 -7.34 3.22
C ALA A 76 -19.93 -8.62 2.79
N VAL A 77 -20.53 -9.80 3.03
CA VAL A 77 -19.96 -11.10 2.65
C VAL A 77 -19.93 -11.28 1.13
N LEU A 78 -20.98 -10.83 0.42
CA LEU A 78 -21.02 -10.80 -1.04
C LEU A 78 -19.85 -9.98 -1.61
N THR A 79 -19.58 -8.83 -1.01
CA THR A 79 -18.51 -7.91 -1.45
C THR A 79 -17.12 -8.45 -1.12
N ARG A 80 -16.96 -9.01 0.08
CA ARG A 80 -15.71 -9.61 0.58
C ARG A 80 -16.07 -10.76 1.53
N PRO A 81 -15.84 -12.04 1.14
CA PRO A 81 -16.18 -13.18 1.97
C PRO A 81 -15.56 -13.16 3.38
N THR A 82 -14.42 -12.48 3.54
CA THR A 82 -13.73 -12.28 4.82
C THR A 82 -14.57 -11.49 5.84
N GLU A 83 -15.54 -10.68 5.41
CA GLU A 83 -16.39 -9.92 6.33
C GLU A 83 -17.45 -10.76 7.03
N ILE A 84 -17.49 -12.07 6.78
CA ILE A 84 -18.29 -13.01 7.58
C ILE A 84 -17.97 -12.91 9.09
N VAL A 85 -16.75 -12.48 9.43
CA VAL A 85 -16.32 -12.19 10.81
C VAL A 85 -17.20 -11.13 11.48
N TRP A 86 -17.85 -10.24 10.73
CA TRP A 86 -18.74 -9.22 11.28
C TRP A 86 -20.01 -9.80 11.90
N THR A 87 -20.33 -11.07 11.67
CA THR A 87 -21.38 -11.80 12.41
C THR A 87 -21.16 -11.78 13.92
N LEU A 88 -19.90 -11.64 14.37
CA LEU A 88 -19.56 -11.48 15.78
C LEU A 88 -20.13 -10.19 16.40
N ILE A 89 -20.46 -9.19 15.57
CA ILE A 89 -21.07 -7.94 16.03
C ILE A 89 -22.44 -8.23 16.63
N PRO A 90 -23.47 -8.66 15.86
CA PRO A 90 -24.76 -8.97 16.44
C PRO A 90 -24.69 -10.04 17.52
N VAL A 91 -23.77 -11.02 17.45
CA VAL A 91 -23.68 -12.08 18.47
C VAL A 91 -23.14 -11.58 19.82
N LEU A 92 -22.08 -10.77 19.81
CA LEU A 92 -21.37 -10.37 21.03
C LEU A 92 -21.72 -8.96 21.52
N TRP A 93 -22.48 -8.17 20.76
CA TRP A 93 -22.78 -6.79 21.14
C TRP A 93 -23.55 -6.70 22.45
N GLY A 94 -23.09 -5.89 23.39
CA GLY A 94 -23.76 -5.69 24.67
C GLY A 94 -23.69 -6.88 25.62
N ILE A 95 -22.77 -7.85 25.40
CA ILE A 95 -22.70 -9.06 26.20
C ILE A 95 -22.16 -8.78 27.61
N SER A 96 -22.98 -8.99 28.63
CA SER A 96 -22.61 -9.01 30.04
C SER A 96 -22.53 -10.44 30.57
N ASN A 97 -23.49 -11.29 30.16
CA ASN A 97 -23.64 -12.68 30.57
C ASN A 97 -23.94 -13.56 29.35
N ILE A 98 -23.13 -14.60 29.15
CA ILE A 98 -23.28 -15.53 28.02
C ILE A 98 -24.60 -16.29 28.08
N LYS A 99 -25.07 -16.67 29.28
CA LYS A 99 -26.33 -17.40 29.45
C LYS A 99 -27.52 -16.54 29.03
N GLU A 100 -27.57 -15.28 29.48
CA GLU A 100 -28.63 -14.35 29.08
C GLU A 100 -28.60 -14.04 27.58
N ARG A 101 -27.41 -13.89 27.00
CA ARG A 101 -27.26 -13.71 25.54
C ARG A 101 -27.83 -14.91 24.78
N PHE A 102 -27.48 -16.13 25.19
CA PHE A 102 -27.97 -17.34 24.56
C PHE A 102 -29.49 -17.47 24.68
N THR A 103 -30.05 -17.25 25.89
CA THR A 103 -31.50 -17.26 26.12
C THR A 103 -32.22 -16.20 25.28
N PHE A 104 -31.67 -15.00 25.14
CA PHE A 104 -32.26 -13.94 24.31
C PHE A 104 -32.27 -14.30 22.82
N LEU A 105 -31.19 -14.88 22.30
CA LEU A 105 -31.11 -15.30 20.91
C LEU A 105 -32.05 -16.48 20.62
N LEU A 106 -32.19 -17.42 21.57
CA LEU A 106 -33.15 -18.51 21.48
C LEU A 106 -34.60 -18.01 21.54
N SER A 107 -34.92 -17.05 22.41
CA SER A 107 -36.28 -16.49 22.47
C SER A 107 -36.68 -15.73 21.21
N HIS A 108 -35.69 -15.28 20.41
CA HIS A 108 -35.89 -14.61 19.14
C HIS A 108 -35.36 -15.40 17.94
N TRP A 109 -35.28 -16.73 18.03
CA TRP A 109 -34.61 -17.56 17.03
C TRP A 109 -35.20 -17.39 15.61
N MET A 110 -36.52 -17.20 15.48
CA MET A 110 -37.17 -16.94 14.18
C MET A 110 -36.64 -15.67 13.52
N LYS A 111 -36.38 -14.62 14.32
CA LYS A 111 -35.81 -13.37 13.83
C LYS A 111 -34.36 -13.54 13.40
N CYS A 112 -33.57 -14.30 14.17
CA CYS A 112 -32.21 -14.68 13.78
C CYS A 112 -32.21 -15.49 12.47
N ALA A 113 -33.11 -16.46 12.33
CA ALA A 113 -33.26 -17.27 11.12
C ALA A 113 -33.61 -16.39 9.90
N VAL A 114 -34.51 -15.42 10.05
CA VAL A 114 -34.84 -14.48 8.98
C VAL A 114 -33.63 -13.61 8.58
N ALA A 115 -32.82 -13.13 9.53
CA ALA A 115 -31.59 -12.41 9.18
C ALA A 115 -30.60 -13.29 8.39
N VAL A 116 -30.47 -14.56 8.77
CA VAL A 116 -29.63 -15.55 8.06
C VAL A 116 -30.17 -15.81 6.66
N ILE A 117 -31.48 -16.00 6.51
CA ILE A 117 -32.13 -16.23 5.20
C ILE A 117 -31.91 -15.01 4.29
N ILE A 118 -32.14 -13.79 4.78
CA ILE A 118 -31.91 -12.56 4.00
C ILE A 118 -30.43 -12.47 3.56
N SER A 119 -29.49 -12.74 4.48
CA SER A 119 -28.06 -12.73 4.14
C SER A 119 -27.74 -13.77 3.07
N GLY A 120 -28.27 -14.99 3.22
CA GLY A 120 -28.08 -16.11 2.30
C GLY A 120 -28.64 -15.83 0.91
N LEU A 121 -29.84 -15.23 0.82
CA LEU A 121 -30.45 -14.83 -0.45
C LEU A 121 -29.59 -13.79 -1.18
N ILE A 122 -28.99 -12.85 -0.45
CA ILE A 122 -28.09 -11.85 -1.04
C ILE A 122 -26.80 -12.50 -1.52
N ILE A 123 -26.15 -13.33 -0.68
CA ILE A 123 -24.93 -14.06 -1.06
C ILE A 123 -25.18 -14.96 -2.28
N PHE A 124 -26.37 -15.54 -2.38
CA PHE A 124 -26.78 -16.37 -3.50
C PHE A 124 -26.79 -15.62 -4.84
N ILE A 125 -26.89 -14.28 -4.84
CA ILE A 125 -26.76 -13.49 -6.07
C ILE A 125 -25.41 -13.75 -6.75
N GLN A 126 -24.31 -13.84 -5.99
CA GLN A 126 -22.99 -14.16 -6.57
C GLN A 126 -22.91 -15.60 -7.09
N LEU A 127 -23.45 -16.57 -6.34
CA LEU A 127 -23.46 -17.98 -6.74
C LEU A 127 -24.31 -18.19 -8.01
N GLY A 128 -25.46 -17.53 -8.09
CA GLY A 128 -26.32 -17.53 -9.26
C GLY A 128 -25.65 -16.87 -10.47
N TYR A 129 -24.95 -15.75 -10.27
CA TYR A 129 -24.17 -15.11 -11.32
C TYR A 129 -23.06 -16.04 -11.86
N TRP A 130 -22.31 -16.70 -10.98
CA TRP A 130 -21.30 -17.68 -11.42
C TRP A 130 -21.94 -18.83 -12.20
N LYS A 131 -23.06 -19.37 -11.73
CA LYS A 131 -23.76 -20.45 -12.42
C LYS A 131 -24.22 -20.03 -13.81
N TYR A 132 -24.73 -18.81 -13.94
CA TYR A 132 -25.15 -18.23 -15.22
C TYR A 132 -23.98 -17.99 -16.17
N ALA A 133 -22.89 -17.39 -15.69
CA ALA A 133 -21.78 -16.94 -16.53
C ALA A 133 -20.76 -18.04 -16.87
N SER A 134 -20.51 -18.98 -15.96
CA SER A 134 -19.47 -20.01 -16.09
C SER A 134 -19.99 -21.44 -16.15
N GLY A 135 -21.28 -21.65 -15.82
CA GLY A 135 -21.85 -22.99 -15.64
C GLY A 135 -21.55 -23.63 -14.28
N GLU A 136 -20.68 -23.04 -13.46
CA GLU A 136 -20.28 -23.53 -12.14
C GLU A 136 -20.85 -22.68 -10.99
N TRP A 137 -21.15 -23.29 -9.85
CA TRP A 137 -21.70 -22.57 -8.70
C TRP A 137 -20.65 -21.78 -7.90
N ILE A 138 -19.38 -22.15 -8.00
CA ILE A 138 -18.26 -21.51 -7.30
C ILE A 138 -17.11 -21.39 -8.30
N VAL A 139 -16.60 -20.17 -8.49
CA VAL A 139 -15.46 -19.90 -9.38
C VAL A 139 -14.33 -19.26 -8.58
N TYR A 140 -13.17 -19.91 -8.55
CA TYR A 140 -11.99 -19.38 -7.86
C TYR A 140 -11.03 -18.69 -8.83
N SER A 141 -11.06 -17.35 -8.85
CA SER A 141 -10.27 -16.56 -9.81
C SER A 141 -8.82 -16.30 -9.39
N TYR A 142 -8.42 -16.73 -8.19
CA TYR A 142 -7.12 -16.40 -7.60
C TYR A 142 -6.04 -17.48 -7.82
N GLY A 143 -6.35 -18.54 -8.58
CA GLY A 143 -5.40 -19.59 -8.94
C GLY A 143 -4.80 -20.27 -7.71
N ASP A 144 -3.48 -20.23 -7.58
CA ASP A 144 -2.75 -20.84 -6.45
C ASP A 144 -2.64 -19.92 -5.21
N GLN A 145 -3.18 -18.70 -5.26
CA GLN A 145 -3.17 -17.81 -4.10
C GLN A 145 -4.16 -18.31 -3.05
N GLY A 146 -3.92 -18.00 -1.78
CA GLY A 146 -4.78 -18.41 -0.68
C GLY A 146 -4.42 -17.74 0.65
N PHE A 147 -4.91 -18.30 1.76
CA PHE A 147 -4.56 -17.83 3.10
C PHE A 147 -3.41 -18.65 3.70
N ASN A 148 -2.42 -17.95 4.25
CA ASN A 148 -1.40 -18.49 5.13
C ASN A 148 -1.68 -18.05 6.57
N PHE A 149 -2.57 -18.80 7.24
CA PHE A 149 -2.94 -18.51 8.62
C PHE A 149 -1.80 -18.75 9.63
N LEU A 150 -0.87 -19.65 9.33
CA LEU A 150 0.25 -19.97 10.22
C LEU A 150 1.35 -18.91 10.20
N HIS A 151 1.53 -18.23 9.07
CA HIS A 151 2.55 -17.20 8.88
C HIS A 151 1.93 -15.91 8.34
N PRO A 152 1.04 -15.25 9.11
CA PRO A 152 0.42 -14.01 8.67
C PRO A 152 1.46 -12.90 8.63
N ALA A 153 1.36 -12.01 7.63
CA ALA A 153 2.32 -10.94 7.43
C ALA A 153 2.06 -9.73 8.34
N ILE A 154 1.77 -9.96 9.63
CA ILE A 154 1.31 -8.94 10.60
C ILE A 154 2.29 -7.76 10.68
N LYS A 155 3.58 -8.04 10.91
CA LYS A 155 4.61 -6.98 11.02
C LYS A 155 4.69 -6.15 9.74
N ARG A 156 4.68 -6.81 8.57
CA ARG A 156 4.76 -6.15 7.26
C ARG A 156 3.50 -5.34 6.97
N GLY A 157 2.32 -5.88 7.27
CA GLY A 157 1.03 -5.20 7.09
C GLY A 157 0.75 -4.07 8.07
N LEU A 158 1.38 -4.03 9.24
CA LEU A 158 1.20 -2.96 10.21
C LEU A 158 2.24 -1.84 10.07
N ILE A 159 3.53 -2.18 9.92
CA ILE A 159 4.63 -1.20 9.93
C ILE A 159 5.54 -1.27 8.70
N GLY A 160 5.24 -2.10 7.71
CA GLY A 160 6.03 -2.21 6.48
C GLY A 160 5.99 -0.93 5.65
N ALA A 161 7.13 -0.58 5.06
CA ALA A 161 7.26 0.60 4.20
C ALA A 161 6.47 0.49 2.90
N ASN A 162 6.12 -0.72 2.47
CA ASN A 162 5.32 -0.95 1.28
C ASN A 162 3.86 -0.48 1.46
N ILE A 163 3.18 -0.99 2.48
CA ILE A 163 1.75 -0.78 2.67
C ILE A 163 1.30 -0.78 4.15
N GLY A 164 2.21 -0.56 5.10
CA GLY A 164 1.94 -0.70 6.54
C GLY A 164 0.82 0.21 7.06
N TRP A 165 -0.18 -0.36 7.72
CA TRP A 165 -1.34 0.38 8.24
C TRP A 165 -0.96 1.53 9.18
N TRP A 166 -0.18 1.24 10.22
CA TRP A 166 0.25 2.22 11.21
C TRP A 166 1.31 3.17 10.69
N LEU A 167 2.12 2.72 9.73
CA LEU A 167 3.15 3.57 9.13
C LEU A 167 2.52 4.70 8.31
N TYR A 168 1.50 4.40 7.52
CA TYR A 168 0.79 5.38 6.69
C TYR A 168 -0.37 6.08 7.44
N THR A 169 -0.96 5.42 8.45
CA THR A 169 -2.00 6.00 9.32
C THR A 169 -1.61 5.91 10.81
N PRO A 170 -0.70 6.77 11.30
CA PRO A 170 -0.23 6.76 12.69
C PRO A 170 -1.36 6.99 13.71
N LEU A 171 -2.44 7.67 13.31
CA LEU A 171 -3.63 7.85 14.14
C LEU A 171 -4.23 6.52 14.61
N MET A 172 -4.15 5.46 13.80
CA MET A 172 -4.65 4.13 14.17
C MET A 172 -3.75 3.45 15.20
N LEU A 173 -2.44 3.73 15.19
CA LEU A 173 -1.54 3.32 16.26
C LEU A 173 -1.86 4.08 17.56
N LEU A 174 -2.11 5.39 17.47
CA LEU A 174 -2.51 6.23 18.62
C LEU A 174 -3.85 5.79 19.23
N ALA A 175 -4.75 5.19 18.43
CA ALA A 175 -6.00 4.64 18.93
C ALA A 175 -5.81 3.36 19.76
N MET A 176 -4.74 2.57 19.55
CA MET A 176 -4.59 1.24 20.16
C MET A 176 -4.67 1.22 21.70
N PRO A 177 -4.04 2.14 22.45
CA PRO A 177 -4.20 2.22 23.91
C PRO A 177 -5.64 2.44 24.35
N GLY A 178 -6.49 3.01 23.49
CA GLY A 178 -7.91 3.22 23.71
C GLY A 178 -8.69 1.95 23.96
N TRP A 179 -8.23 0.79 23.49
CA TRP A 179 -8.88 -0.49 23.77
C TRP A 179 -8.97 -0.80 25.27
N TYR A 180 -7.93 -0.44 26.04
CA TYR A 180 -7.96 -0.57 27.50
C TYR A 180 -9.06 0.31 28.13
N LEU A 181 -9.22 1.53 27.62
CA LEU A 181 -10.26 2.45 28.09
C LEU A 181 -11.67 1.99 27.71
N VAL A 182 -11.83 1.40 26.51
CA VAL A 182 -13.09 0.76 26.09
C VAL A 182 -13.41 -0.41 27.02
N TYR A 183 -12.44 -1.26 27.35
CA TYR A 183 -12.63 -2.36 28.30
C TYR A 183 -13.10 -1.86 29.67
N LYS A 184 -12.48 -0.79 30.17
CA LYS A 184 -12.79 -0.22 31.49
C LYS A 184 -14.15 0.48 31.56
N ASN A 185 -14.45 1.32 30.57
CA ASN A 185 -15.61 2.24 30.62
C ASN A 185 -16.82 1.75 29.83
N HIS A 186 -16.60 0.90 28.81
CA HIS A 186 -17.62 0.44 27.86
C HIS A 186 -17.52 -1.07 27.62
N ARG A 187 -17.33 -1.85 28.70
CA ARG A 187 -17.10 -3.31 28.66
C ARG A 187 -18.15 -4.08 27.85
N SER A 188 -19.40 -3.60 27.83
CA SER A 188 -20.52 -4.22 27.12
C SER A 188 -20.29 -4.31 25.60
N ILE A 189 -19.55 -3.38 25.00
CA ILE A 189 -19.23 -3.42 23.56
C ILE A 189 -17.81 -3.89 23.28
N PHE A 190 -16.92 -3.91 24.29
CA PHE A 190 -15.51 -4.21 24.12
C PHE A 190 -15.27 -5.54 23.39
N TRP A 191 -15.85 -6.65 23.86
CA TRP A 191 -15.57 -7.96 23.26
C TRP A 191 -16.05 -8.05 21.81
N SER A 192 -17.20 -7.47 21.52
CA SER A 192 -17.75 -7.43 20.16
C SER A 192 -16.84 -6.64 19.21
N THR A 193 -16.42 -5.44 19.60
CA THR A 193 -15.61 -4.57 18.72
C THR A 193 -14.16 -5.02 18.67
N PHE A 194 -13.55 -5.40 19.80
CA PHE A 194 -12.15 -5.82 19.88
C PHE A 194 -11.89 -7.14 19.16
N ILE A 195 -12.66 -8.21 19.45
CA ILE A 195 -12.46 -9.52 18.82
C ILE A 195 -12.67 -9.42 17.32
N THR A 196 -13.73 -8.74 16.88
CA THR A 196 -14.00 -8.53 15.44
C THR A 196 -12.86 -7.77 14.77
N THR A 197 -12.32 -6.73 15.41
CA THR A 197 -11.19 -5.95 14.88
C THR A 197 -9.93 -6.81 14.75
N ILE A 198 -9.56 -7.55 15.80
CA ILE A 198 -8.35 -8.38 15.79
C ILE A 198 -8.45 -9.51 14.76
N LEU A 199 -9.61 -10.18 14.66
CA LEU A 199 -9.83 -11.22 13.66
C LEU A 199 -9.84 -10.66 12.23
N ALA A 200 -10.46 -9.49 12.01
CA ALA A 200 -10.44 -8.84 10.70
C ALA A 200 -9.02 -8.46 10.28
N ILE A 201 -8.19 -7.93 11.20
CA ILE A 201 -6.77 -7.66 10.95
C ILE A 201 -6.03 -8.96 10.63
N TYR A 202 -6.20 -9.99 11.46
CA TYR A 202 -5.53 -11.27 11.29
C TYR A 202 -5.85 -11.90 9.93
N ILE A 203 -7.14 -12.08 9.61
CA ILE A 203 -7.58 -12.69 8.35
C ILE A 203 -7.10 -11.87 7.15
N THR A 204 -7.20 -10.54 7.20
CA THR A 204 -6.72 -9.67 6.12
C THR A 204 -5.22 -9.85 5.87
N LEU A 205 -4.42 -9.94 6.95
CA LEU A 205 -2.96 -10.07 6.86
C LEU A 205 -2.48 -11.52 6.71
N SER A 206 -3.39 -12.50 6.79
CA SER A 206 -3.14 -13.90 6.44
C SER A 206 -3.27 -14.16 4.93
N TRP A 207 -3.84 -13.24 4.16
CA TRP A 207 -3.90 -13.41 2.71
C TRP A 207 -2.50 -13.35 2.08
N SER A 208 -2.13 -14.36 1.31
CA SER A 208 -0.80 -14.48 0.64
C SER A 208 -0.40 -13.23 -0.14
N HIS A 209 -1.38 -12.54 -0.71
CA HIS A 209 -1.21 -11.36 -1.55
C HIS A 209 -1.80 -10.09 -0.89
N PHE A 210 -1.64 -9.93 0.44
CA PHE A 210 -2.25 -8.85 1.23
C PHE A 210 -1.80 -7.42 0.84
N GLU A 211 -0.75 -7.30 0.03
CA GLU A 211 -0.14 -6.04 -0.44
C GLU A 211 -0.74 -5.56 -1.75
N SER A 212 -1.59 -6.38 -2.35
CA SER A 212 -1.87 -6.29 -3.76
C SER A 212 -3.08 -5.45 -4.07
N GLY A 213 -3.18 -5.04 -5.33
CA GLY A 213 -4.21 -4.14 -5.84
C GLY A 213 -3.97 -2.67 -5.56
N GLY A 214 -2.74 -2.27 -5.17
CA GLY A 214 -2.27 -0.87 -5.15
C GLY A 214 -3.09 0.08 -4.28
N GLY A 215 -2.60 0.44 -3.09
CA GLY A 215 -3.29 1.41 -2.23
C GLY A 215 -2.32 2.16 -1.32
N LEU A 216 -2.73 3.36 -0.93
CA LEU A 216 -2.07 4.13 0.11
C LEU A 216 -2.35 3.51 1.49
N GLY A 217 -1.30 2.97 2.11
CA GLY A 217 -1.40 2.18 3.35
C GLY A 217 -2.20 0.88 3.18
N GLN A 218 -2.59 0.27 4.30
CA GLN A 218 -3.38 -0.96 4.28
C GLN A 218 -4.88 -0.65 4.11
N ARG A 219 -5.28 -0.42 2.86
CA ARG A 219 -6.65 -0.04 2.50
C ARG A 219 -7.71 -1.04 2.95
N ASN A 220 -7.36 -2.32 3.01
CA ASN A 220 -8.27 -3.40 3.38
C ASN A 220 -8.80 -3.27 4.82
N LEU A 221 -8.15 -2.45 5.67
CA LEU A 221 -8.55 -2.21 7.05
C LEU A 221 -9.40 -0.93 7.24
N ILE A 222 -9.64 -0.16 6.19
CA ILE A 222 -10.47 1.07 6.30
C ILE A 222 -11.91 0.74 6.66
N GLN A 223 -12.42 -0.38 6.15
CA GLN A 223 -13.76 -0.85 6.45
C GLN A 223 -14.01 -1.12 7.94
N ILE A 224 -12.97 -1.42 8.74
CA ILE A 224 -13.12 -1.63 10.19
C ILE A 224 -12.99 -0.34 11.02
N TYR A 225 -12.83 0.82 10.38
CA TYR A 225 -12.74 2.12 11.08
C TYR A 225 -13.96 2.45 11.96
N PRO A 226 -15.20 2.02 11.67
CA PRO A 226 -16.31 2.15 12.61
C PRO A 226 -16.07 1.45 13.95
N LEU A 227 -15.31 0.34 13.97
CA LEU A 227 -14.90 -0.36 15.21
C LEU A 227 -13.72 0.35 15.88
N MET A 228 -12.75 0.84 15.10
CA MET A 228 -11.63 1.64 15.61
C MET A 228 -12.05 3.03 16.13
N ALA A 229 -13.28 3.47 15.82
CA ALA A 229 -13.82 4.72 16.34
C ALA A 229 -14.00 4.69 17.87
N PHE A 230 -14.29 3.54 18.49
CA PHE A 230 -14.45 3.42 19.95
C PHE A 230 -13.14 3.63 20.72
N PRO A 231 -12.04 2.91 20.41
CA PRO A 231 -10.78 3.15 21.09
C PRO A 231 -10.24 4.56 20.77
N LEU A 232 -10.42 5.07 19.55
CA LEU A 232 -10.06 6.45 19.22
C LEU A 232 -10.84 7.47 20.07
N ALA A 233 -12.17 7.36 20.13
CA ALA A 233 -13.00 8.22 20.97
C ALA A 233 -12.60 8.17 22.46
N SER A 234 -12.22 6.99 22.94
CA SER A 234 -11.77 6.82 24.33
C SER A 234 -10.44 7.51 24.62
N VAL A 235 -9.49 7.50 23.67
CA VAL A 235 -8.22 8.24 23.77
C VAL A 235 -8.49 9.75 23.76
N ILE A 236 -9.35 10.23 22.86
CA ILE A 236 -9.73 11.65 22.78
C ILE A 236 -10.39 12.09 24.08
N TYR A 237 -11.31 11.28 24.62
CA TYR A 237 -11.94 11.52 25.92
C TYR A 237 -10.90 11.62 27.04
N TRP A 238 -9.90 10.74 27.07
CA TRP A 238 -8.84 10.79 28.07
C TRP A 238 -8.00 12.07 27.98
N PHE A 239 -7.59 12.49 26.78
CA PHE A 239 -6.87 13.75 26.57
C PHE A 239 -7.70 14.98 26.96
N ASN A 240 -9.01 14.95 26.70
CA ASN A 240 -9.90 16.07 26.98
C ASN A 240 -10.18 16.29 28.48
N LYS A 241 -9.69 15.40 29.37
CA LYS A 241 -9.81 15.57 30.83
C LYS A 241 -8.94 16.70 31.41
N SER A 242 -7.91 17.15 30.68
CA SER A 242 -7.06 18.25 31.11
C SER A 242 -6.84 19.24 29.97
N SER A 243 -6.65 20.52 30.31
CA SER A 243 -6.39 21.56 29.31
C SER A 243 -5.11 21.29 28.51
N VAL A 244 -4.07 20.77 29.17
CA VAL A 244 -2.81 20.37 28.53
C VAL A 244 -3.03 19.18 27.59
N GLY A 245 -3.75 18.15 28.04
CA GLY A 245 -4.05 16.98 27.23
C GLY A 245 -4.85 17.33 25.97
N LYS A 246 -5.80 18.26 26.08
CA LYS A 246 -6.55 18.79 24.94
C LYS A 246 -5.64 19.44 23.89
N TRP A 247 -4.68 20.27 24.31
CA TRP A 247 -3.72 20.86 23.39
C TRP A 247 -2.79 19.83 22.75
N ILE A 248 -2.32 18.85 23.53
CA ILE A 248 -1.53 17.73 23.01
C ILE A 248 -2.32 17.00 21.91
N TRP A 249 -3.59 16.67 22.16
CA TRP A 249 -4.44 16.02 21.17
C TRP A 249 -4.61 16.85 19.90
N ILE A 250 -4.85 18.17 20.02
CA ILE A 250 -4.97 19.08 18.87
C ILE A 250 -3.69 19.06 18.02
N VAL A 251 -2.52 19.13 18.66
CA VAL A 251 -1.21 19.09 17.97
C VAL A 251 -1.02 17.73 17.30
N LEU A 252 -1.26 16.62 18.00
CA LEU A 252 -1.14 15.27 17.43
C LEU A 252 -2.07 15.08 16.23
N LEU A 253 -3.31 15.57 16.32
CA LEU A 253 -4.27 15.50 15.22
C LEU A 253 -3.82 16.36 14.04
N ALA A 254 -3.35 17.60 14.26
CA ALA A 254 -2.84 18.46 13.21
C ALA A 254 -1.64 17.83 12.47
N LEU A 255 -0.70 17.23 13.21
CA LEU A 255 0.43 16.50 12.64
C LEU A 255 -0.03 15.28 11.82
N ASN A 256 -1.03 14.53 12.29
CA ASN A 256 -1.58 13.41 11.55
C ASN A 256 -2.29 13.86 10.26
N ILE A 257 -3.11 14.93 10.34
CA ILE A 257 -3.77 15.49 9.16
C ILE A 257 -2.75 15.94 8.12
N TYR A 258 -1.69 16.64 8.55
CA TYR A 258 -0.60 17.04 7.66
C TYR A 258 0.07 15.81 7.03
N TYR A 259 0.45 14.83 7.83
CA TYR A 259 1.14 13.62 7.36
C TYR A 259 0.28 12.80 6.37
N THR A 260 -0.99 12.58 6.71
CA THR A 260 -1.96 11.90 5.85
C THR A 260 -2.19 12.70 4.56
N GLY A 261 -2.40 14.01 4.64
CA GLY A 261 -2.58 14.87 3.47
C GLY A 261 -1.35 14.91 2.57
N TRP A 262 -0.15 14.93 3.14
CA TRP A 262 1.11 14.85 2.40
C TRP A 262 1.22 13.53 1.64
N TRP A 263 0.91 12.41 2.27
CA TRP A 263 0.90 11.11 1.59
C TRP A 263 -0.15 11.00 0.49
N ILE A 264 -1.35 11.55 0.70
CA ILE A 264 -2.39 11.63 -0.33
C ILE A 264 -1.89 12.47 -1.52
N HIS A 265 -1.24 13.60 -1.25
CA HIS A 265 -0.62 14.41 -2.30
C HIS A 265 0.43 13.60 -3.07
N GLN A 266 1.34 12.90 -2.39
CA GLN A 266 2.39 12.11 -3.03
C GLN A 266 1.84 10.88 -3.80
N ALA A 267 0.70 10.34 -3.41
CA ALA A 267 0.03 9.23 -4.11
C ALA A 267 -0.66 9.64 -5.41
N HIS A 268 -1.02 10.91 -5.56
CA HIS A 268 -1.77 11.38 -6.74
C HIS A 268 -1.03 12.42 -7.57
N LYS A 269 -0.67 13.56 -6.97
CA LYS A 269 -0.08 14.70 -7.70
C LYS A 269 1.45 14.72 -7.62
N GLY A 270 2.01 14.37 -6.46
CA GLY A 270 3.46 14.41 -6.25
C GLY A 270 4.19 13.24 -6.91
N GLY A 271 3.58 12.06 -6.98
CA GLY A 271 4.12 10.88 -7.66
C GLY A 271 5.22 10.13 -6.89
N PHE A 272 5.54 10.52 -5.66
CA PHE A 272 6.60 9.86 -4.88
C PHE A 272 6.11 8.66 -4.07
N PHE A 273 4.80 8.45 -3.94
CA PHE A 273 4.28 7.20 -3.39
C PHE A 273 4.10 6.19 -4.52
N GLN A 274 4.87 5.10 -4.46
CA GLN A 274 4.92 4.07 -5.50
C GLN A 274 4.22 2.80 -4.97
N ALA A 275 2.90 2.73 -5.17
CA ALA A 275 2.04 1.71 -4.59
C ALA A 275 2.57 0.29 -4.85
N GLY A 276 2.74 -0.49 -3.77
CA GLY A 276 3.26 -1.87 -3.83
C GLY A 276 4.77 -1.99 -4.04
N GLN A 277 5.49 -0.89 -4.27
CA GLN A 277 6.91 -0.88 -4.62
C GLN A 277 7.77 -0.12 -3.62
N MET A 278 7.13 0.62 -2.70
CA MET A 278 7.82 1.31 -1.61
C MET A 278 8.64 0.31 -0.77
N ASN A 279 9.87 0.68 -0.45
CA ASN A 279 10.71 -0.04 0.50
C ASN A 279 11.20 0.91 1.61
N ARG A 280 11.85 0.36 2.63
CA ARG A 280 12.27 1.12 3.81
C ARG A 280 13.29 2.21 3.48
N THR A 281 14.27 1.91 2.64
CA THR A 281 15.35 2.82 2.27
C THR A 281 14.80 4.03 1.51
N TYR A 282 13.97 3.77 0.51
CA TYR A 282 13.26 4.81 -0.24
C TYR A 282 12.34 5.64 0.67
N PHE A 283 11.49 4.98 1.46
CA PHE A 283 10.55 5.66 2.37
C PHE A 283 11.26 6.65 3.30
N LEU A 284 12.36 6.24 3.95
CA LEU A 284 13.10 7.09 4.88
C LEU A 284 13.76 8.30 4.21
N ASN A 285 14.11 8.19 2.92
CA ASN A 285 14.67 9.30 2.18
C ASN A 285 13.61 10.24 1.60
N VAL A 286 12.36 9.81 1.46
CA VAL A 286 11.28 10.59 0.82
C VAL A 286 10.33 11.24 1.82
N VAL A 287 10.02 10.56 2.92
CA VAL A 287 9.02 10.99 3.90
C VAL A 287 9.30 12.40 4.44
N GLY A 288 8.26 13.25 4.44
CA GLY A 288 8.33 14.61 5.01
C GLY A 288 9.02 15.66 4.14
N ARG A 289 9.58 15.30 2.97
CA ARG A 289 10.16 16.27 2.03
C ARG A 289 9.06 16.99 1.25
N ILE A 290 9.19 18.30 1.07
CA ILE A 290 8.23 19.09 0.28
C ILE A 290 8.37 18.74 -1.21
N ASN A 291 9.60 18.83 -1.73
CA ASN A 291 9.96 18.49 -3.10
C ASN A 291 11.11 17.47 -3.08
N PRO A 292 10.82 16.17 -2.85
CA PRO A 292 11.84 15.13 -2.95
C PRO A 292 12.44 15.09 -4.37
N ASP A 293 13.73 14.76 -4.45
CA ASP A 293 14.43 14.62 -5.73
C ASP A 293 13.98 13.32 -6.42
N ARG A 294 13.70 13.38 -7.73
CA ARG A 294 13.35 12.21 -8.54
C ARG A 294 14.47 11.18 -8.59
N ASP A 295 15.72 11.60 -8.38
CA ASP A 295 16.86 10.69 -8.27
C ASP A 295 16.68 9.65 -7.17
N LEU A 296 15.90 9.96 -6.13
CA LEU A 296 15.57 9.03 -5.05
C LEU A 296 14.84 7.79 -5.54
N PHE A 297 14.20 7.78 -6.72
CA PHE A 297 13.57 6.57 -7.26
C PHE A 297 14.56 5.41 -7.43
N LYS A 298 15.87 5.67 -7.54
CA LYS A 298 16.90 4.62 -7.57
C LYS A 298 16.84 3.74 -6.31
N LEU A 299 16.47 4.34 -5.17
CA LEU A 299 16.34 3.65 -3.89
C LEU A 299 15.14 2.67 -3.84
N LEU A 300 14.28 2.63 -4.86
CA LEU A 300 13.23 1.60 -4.97
C LEU A 300 13.83 0.24 -5.36
N GLU A 301 14.93 0.25 -6.12
CA GLU A 301 15.62 -0.94 -6.58
C GLU A 301 16.96 -1.19 -5.85
N THR A 302 17.65 -0.14 -5.37
CA THR A 302 18.95 -0.26 -4.71
C THR A 302 18.92 0.30 -3.28
N ASN A 303 19.93 -0.04 -2.48
CA ASN A 303 20.16 0.57 -1.17
C ASN A 303 21.33 1.58 -1.19
N GLU A 304 21.84 1.89 -2.37
CA GLU A 304 23.03 2.72 -2.56
C GLU A 304 22.64 4.04 -3.17
N TYR A 305 23.10 5.13 -2.57
CA TYR A 305 22.83 6.48 -3.05
C TYR A 305 23.95 7.40 -2.60
N PHE A 306 24.74 7.86 -3.57
CA PHE A 306 25.79 8.84 -3.32
C PHE A 306 25.17 10.23 -3.12
N LYS A 307 25.54 10.91 -2.03
CA LYS A 307 25.08 12.26 -1.70
C LYS A 307 26.26 13.22 -1.77
N GLY A 308 26.43 13.90 -2.89
CA GLY A 308 27.50 14.89 -3.02
C GLY A 308 27.88 15.17 -4.47
N THR A 309 28.99 15.89 -4.62
CA THR A 309 29.63 16.13 -5.91
C THR A 309 30.80 15.16 -6.05
N PRO A 310 30.83 14.34 -7.10
CA PRO A 310 31.96 13.43 -7.35
C PRO A 310 33.30 14.17 -7.39
N GLN A 311 34.29 13.67 -6.67
CA GLN A 311 35.67 14.16 -6.72
C GLN A 311 36.55 13.24 -7.55
N SER A 312 37.62 13.78 -8.14
CA SER A 312 38.61 13.01 -8.90
C SER A 312 37.99 12.11 -9.98
N VAL A 313 37.01 12.64 -10.72
CA VAL A 313 36.29 11.90 -11.76
C VAL A 313 37.25 11.49 -12.87
N ASN A 314 37.41 10.19 -13.08
CA ASN A 314 38.22 9.61 -14.14
C ASN A 314 37.34 8.78 -15.07
N THR A 315 37.19 9.19 -16.33
CA THR A 315 36.39 8.46 -17.31
C THR A 315 37.17 7.27 -17.88
N VAL A 316 36.59 6.09 -17.74
CA VAL A 316 37.23 4.82 -18.15
C VAL A 316 36.61 4.23 -19.41
N PHE A 317 35.38 4.61 -19.76
CA PHE A 317 34.69 4.17 -20.97
C PHE A 317 33.76 5.25 -21.49
N GLN A 318 33.66 5.37 -22.82
CA GLN A 318 32.73 6.27 -23.48
C GLN A 318 32.32 5.68 -24.86
N ASN A 319 31.04 5.80 -25.22
CA ASN A 319 30.50 5.46 -26.54
C ASN A 319 29.35 6.40 -26.89
N ASP A 320 29.47 7.10 -28.02
CA ASP A 320 28.49 8.04 -28.58
C ASP A 320 27.65 7.41 -29.71
N PHE A 321 27.83 6.12 -29.98
CA PHE A 321 27.07 5.32 -30.95
C PHE A 321 27.09 5.79 -32.42
N GLU A 322 27.89 6.80 -32.79
CA GLU A 322 27.96 7.33 -34.15
C GLU A 322 28.54 6.31 -35.16
N GLN A 323 29.52 5.53 -34.70
CA GLN A 323 30.21 4.50 -35.48
C GLN A 323 29.86 3.07 -35.05
N ASP A 324 28.94 2.92 -34.08
CA ASP A 324 28.57 1.61 -33.54
C ASP A 324 27.71 0.84 -34.55
N THR A 325 28.08 -0.42 -34.78
CA THR A 325 27.37 -1.37 -35.65
C THR A 325 27.01 -2.66 -34.92
N ALA A 326 27.39 -2.80 -33.65
CA ALA A 326 27.17 -3.98 -32.84
C ALA A 326 25.75 -4.03 -32.27
N TYR A 327 25.13 -2.87 -32.07
CA TYR A 327 23.78 -2.73 -31.52
C TYR A 327 22.83 -2.05 -32.51
N CYS A 328 21.54 -1.99 -32.14
CA CYS A 328 20.57 -1.19 -32.88
C CYS A 328 21.14 0.20 -33.15
N SER A 329 20.94 0.71 -34.38
CA SER A 329 21.31 2.08 -34.75
C SER A 329 20.10 2.80 -35.30
N THR A 330 19.71 3.90 -34.67
CA THR A 330 18.58 4.74 -35.08
C THR A 330 18.94 6.22 -34.94
N ALA A 331 18.23 7.10 -35.63
CA ALA A 331 18.44 8.54 -35.53
C ALA A 331 18.10 9.04 -34.11
N TRP A 332 18.97 9.87 -33.55
CA TRP A 332 18.70 10.63 -32.32
C TRP A 332 17.97 11.95 -32.65
N PRO A 333 17.00 12.42 -31.83
CA PRO A 333 16.15 13.55 -32.22
C PRO A 333 16.86 14.88 -32.49
N SER A 334 18.00 15.15 -31.85
CA SER A 334 18.80 16.36 -32.09
C SER A 334 19.84 16.21 -33.22
N GLY A 335 19.79 15.11 -33.97
CA GLY A 335 20.83 14.71 -34.92
C GLY A 335 21.83 13.76 -34.29
N GLY A 336 22.47 12.94 -35.13
CA GLY A 336 23.34 11.83 -34.70
C GLY A 336 22.64 10.48 -34.70
N LYS A 337 23.34 9.47 -34.20
CA LYS A 337 22.84 8.10 -34.04
C LYS A 337 22.80 7.73 -32.57
N ALA A 338 21.83 6.91 -32.21
CA ALA A 338 21.69 6.35 -30.88
C ALA A 338 21.47 4.84 -30.99
N THR A 339 21.72 4.14 -29.89
CA THR A 339 21.25 2.77 -29.75
C THR A 339 19.81 2.70 -29.27
N CYS A 340 19.16 1.56 -29.49
CA CYS A 340 17.75 1.37 -29.20
C CYS A 340 17.44 0.01 -28.57
N LEU A 341 16.44 0.00 -27.71
CA LEU A 341 15.75 -1.19 -27.21
C LEU A 341 14.26 -1.05 -27.55
N ASN A 342 13.64 -2.14 -28.00
CA ASN A 342 12.22 -2.15 -28.40
C ASN A 342 11.66 -3.59 -28.29
N GLY A 343 10.48 -3.86 -28.86
CA GLY A 343 9.86 -5.18 -28.83
C GLY A 343 10.73 -6.31 -29.39
N GLU A 344 11.53 -6.02 -30.42
CA GLU A 344 12.42 -7.00 -31.07
C GLU A 344 13.80 -7.06 -30.40
N ILE A 345 14.32 -5.91 -29.97
CA ILE A 345 15.66 -5.77 -29.39
C ILE A 345 15.52 -5.56 -27.88
N GLN A 346 15.60 -6.67 -27.15
CA GLN A 346 15.33 -6.71 -25.71
C GLN A 346 16.57 -6.46 -24.83
N PHE A 347 17.79 -6.52 -25.38
CA PHE A 347 19.02 -6.41 -24.60
C PHE A 347 20.05 -5.50 -25.25
N PHE A 348 20.73 -4.74 -24.39
CA PHE A 348 21.98 -4.04 -24.69
C PHE A 348 23.07 -4.60 -23.76
N GLY A 349 24.23 -4.96 -24.30
CA GLY A 349 25.29 -5.64 -23.58
C GLY A 349 25.02 -7.14 -23.34
N PRO A 350 25.72 -7.79 -22.39
CA PRO A 350 26.59 -7.18 -21.39
C PRO A 350 27.91 -6.65 -21.97
N ILE A 351 28.28 -5.43 -21.60
CA ILE A 351 29.60 -4.86 -21.87
C ILE A 351 30.49 -5.00 -20.62
N THR A 352 31.72 -5.47 -20.79
CA THR A 352 32.71 -5.50 -19.71
C THR A 352 33.29 -4.10 -19.54
N LEU A 353 33.15 -3.54 -18.34
CA LEU A 353 33.65 -2.20 -18.02
C LEU A 353 35.16 -2.28 -17.69
N PRO A 354 36.01 -1.43 -18.28
CA PRO A 354 37.47 -1.42 -18.04
C PRO A 354 37.81 -0.77 -16.69
N ILE A 355 37.33 -1.36 -15.60
CA ILE A 355 37.49 -0.87 -14.24
C ILE A 355 38.82 -1.40 -13.67
N THR A 356 39.66 -0.50 -13.17
CA THR A 356 40.94 -0.82 -12.51
C THR A 356 40.80 -0.82 -10.99
N SER A 357 41.81 -1.33 -10.27
CA SER A 357 41.86 -1.33 -8.79
C SER A 357 41.71 0.05 -8.15
N ASP A 358 42.07 1.11 -8.88
CA ASP A 358 42.01 2.50 -8.39
C ASP A 358 40.60 3.10 -8.49
N CYS A 359 39.67 2.40 -9.15
CA CYS A 359 38.29 2.80 -9.33
C CYS A 359 37.47 2.54 -8.04
N THR A 360 37.80 3.23 -6.96
CA THR A 360 37.11 3.10 -5.67
C THR A 360 36.90 4.49 -5.03
N PRO A 361 35.81 4.68 -4.26
CA PRO A 361 34.80 3.71 -3.88
C PRO A 361 33.59 3.63 -4.84
N TRP A 362 33.49 4.49 -5.86
CA TRP A 362 32.30 4.57 -6.72
C TRP A 362 32.60 4.51 -8.21
N ILE A 363 31.63 3.95 -8.94
CA ILE A 363 31.50 4.04 -10.39
C ILE A 363 30.23 4.81 -10.69
N ARG A 364 30.30 5.78 -11.60
CA ARG A 364 29.17 6.44 -12.24
C ARG A 364 29.02 5.90 -13.65
N VAL A 365 27.87 5.34 -13.94
CA VAL A 365 27.44 5.04 -15.31
C VAL A 365 26.43 6.09 -15.71
N GLU A 366 26.67 6.85 -16.76
CA GLU A 366 25.79 7.93 -17.21
C GLU A 366 25.53 7.84 -18.71
N ALA A 367 24.32 8.21 -19.13
CA ALA A 367 23.90 8.20 -20.52
C ALA A 367 22.66 9.08 -20.69
N ASP A 368 22.41 9.52 -21.93
CA ASP A 368 21.20 10.22 -22.28
C ASP A 368 20.15 9.21 -22.74
N PHE A 369 18.96 9.28 -22.15
CA PHE A 369 17.85 8.39 -22.49
C PHE A 369 16.66 9.16 -23.02
N LEU A 370 15.94 8.53 -23.94
CA LEU A 370 14.69 9.05 -24.46
C LEU A 370 13.72 7.90 -24.72
N VAL A 371 12.50 8.02 -24.20
CA VAL A 371 11.39 7.13 -24.58
C VAL A 371 10.56 7.79 -25.66
N GLN A 372 10.27 7.07 -26.74
CA GLN A 372 9.40 7.60 -27.81
C GLN A 372 7.93 7.65 -27.36
N SER A 373 7.54 6.67 -26.55
CA SER A 373 6.20 6.50 -25.99
C SER A 373 6.28 5.85 -24.61
N ARG A 374 5.40 6.29 -23.70
CA ARG A 374 5.34 5.79 -22.33
C ARG A 374 5.02 4.29 -22.24
N GLU A 375 5.87 3.55 -21.53
CA GLU A 375 5.48 2.27 -20.92
C GLU A 375 4.76 2.56 -19.59
N TRP A 376 3.59 1.97 -19.39
CA TRP A 376 2.77 2.15 -18.18
C TRP A 376 2.88 0.97 -17.22
N ASP A 377 3.30 -0.20 -17.71
CA ASP A 377 3.58 -1.35 -16.88
C ASP A 377 4.99 -1.27 -16.30
N VAL A 378 5.09 -0.95 -15.01
CA VAL A 378 6.37 -0.82 -14.30
C VAL A 378 7.19 -2.10 -14.34
N TRP A 379 6.55 -3.27 -14.48
CA TRP A 379 7.26 -4.55 -14.60
C TRP A 379 8.00 -4.69 -15.93
N LYS A 380 7.56 -3.97 -16.96
CA LYS A 380 8.19 -3.91 -18.29
C LYS A 380 9.18 -2.76 -18.45
N TYR A 381 9.41 -1.97 -17.41
CA TYR A 381 10.44 -0.93 -17.50
C TYR A 381 11.81 -1.56 -17.73
N ALA A 382 12.58 -0.91 -18.60
CA ALA A 382 13.93 -1.30 -18.93
C ALA A 382 14.81 -1.18 -17.68
N GLN A 383 15.54 -2.25 -17.39
CA GLN A 383 16.41 -2.37 -16.23
C GLN A 383 17.84 -2.09 -16.67
N TRP A 384 18.44 -1.03 -16.14
CA TRP A 384 19.86 -0.74 -16.29
C TRP A 384 20.62 -1.40 -15.16
N ILE A 385 21.47 -2.38 -15.50
CA ILE A 385 22.04 -3.31 -14.53
C ILE A 385 23.57 -3.21 -14.56
N VAL A 386 24.16 -2.94 -13.39
CA VAL A 386 25.60 -3.04 -13.15
C VAL A 386 25.87 -4.22 -12.23
N GLN A 387 26.72 -5.15 -12.68
CA GLN A 387 27.00 -6.40 -11.98
C GLN A 387 28.49 -6.63 -11.80
N PHE A 388 28.86 -7.14 -10.63
CA PHE A 388 30.21 -7.58 -10.30
C PHE A 388 30.23 -9.10 -10.16
N TYR A 389 31.26 -9.74 -10.72
CA TYR A 389 31.42 -11.18 -10.78
C TYR A 389 32.72 -11.63 -10.14
N GLN A 390 32.66 -12.77 -9.44
CA GLN A 390 33.81 -13.60 -9.09
C GLN A 390 33.62 -14.94 -9.79
N GLY A 391 34.46 -15.23 -10.79
CA GLY A 391 34.21 -16.32 -11.75
C GLY A 391 32.85 -16.17 -12.46
N GLU A 392 32.01 -17.20 -12.37
CA GLU A 392 30.67 -17.21 -12.97
C GLU A 392 29.58 -16.63 -12.04
N LYS A 393 29.89 -16.43 -10.76
CA LYS A 393 28.91 -15.99 -9.77
C LYS A 393 28.83 -14.46 -9.73
N ALA A 394 27.64 -13.91 -9.95
CA ALA A 394 27.37 -12.51 -9.66
C ALA A 394 27.37 -12.30 -8.13
N ILE A 395 28.38 -11.58 -7.63
CA ILE A 395 28.50 -11.27 -6.18
C ILE A 395 27.69 -10.03 -5.81
N LYS A 396 27.46 -9.13 -6.77
CA LYS A 396 26.67 -7.91 -6.58
C LYS A 396 25.94 -7.55 -7.87
N THR A 397 24.64 -7.26 -7.76
CA THR A 397 23.78 -6.83 -8.87
C THR A 397 23.00 -5.60 -8.46
N ASN A 398 23.13 -4.52 -9.24
CA ASN A 398 22.47 -3.25 -8.97
C ASN A 398 21.66 -2.87 -10.21
N PRO A 399 20.33 -3.06 -10.19
CA PRO A 399 19.45 -2.59 -11.24
C PRO A 399 18.82 -1.23 -10.88
N ILE A 400 18.55 -0.39 -11.88
CA ILE A 400 17.55 0.68 -11.78
C ILE A 400 16.61 0.63 -12.98
N ARG A 401 15.36 1.06 -12.79
CA ARG A 401 14.37 1.12 -13.88
C ARG A 401 14.39 2.49 -14.55
N ILE A 402 14.86 2.54 -15.80
CA ILE A 402 15.15 3.78 -16.53
C ILE A 402 13.92 4.68 -16.61
N GLN A 403 12.76 4.14 -17.01
CA GLN A 403 11.54 4.90 -17.26
C GLN A 403 10.96 5.58 -16.02
N ARG A 404 11.35 5.21 -14.79
CA ARG A 404 10.97 5.96 -13.58
C ARG A 404 11.56 7.37 -13.56
N HIS A 405 12.75 7.50 -14.11
CA HIS A 405 13.53 8.72 -14.08
C HIS A 405 13.21 9.66 -15.25
N LEU A 406 12.49 9.16 -16.26
CA LEU A 406 12.06 9.92 -17.43
C LEU A 406 10.69 10.57 -17.18
N PRO A 407 10.59 11.89 -17.00
CA PRO A 407 9.31 12.56 -16.66
C PRO A 407 8.38 12.75 -17.84
N VAL A 408 8.96 12.98 -19.02
CA VAL A 408 8.24 13.39 -20.22
C VAL A 408 8.74 12.51 -21.36
N ASP A 409 7.80 12.06 -22.19
CA ASP A 409 8.12 11.32 -23.40
C ASP A 409 8.78 12.26 -24.42
N GLN A 410 9.62 11.70 -25.30
CA GLN A 410 10.29 12.42 -26.38
C GLN A 410 11.21 13.57 -25.91
N VAL A 411 11.52 13.63 -24.62
CA VAL A 411 12.49 14.57 -24.04
C VAL A 411 13.73 13.79 -23.63
N SER A 412 14.88 14.17 -24.19
CA SER A 412 16.16 13.61 -23.80
C SER A 412 16.42 13.97 -22.33
N THR A 413 16.72 12.94 -21.54
CA THR A 413 17.01 13.09 -20.12
C THR A 413 18.36 12.44 -19.83
N HIS A 414 19.31 13.25 -19.38
CA HIS A 414 20.58 12.76 -18.87
C HIS A 414 20.35 12.02 -17.55
N LEU A 415 20.74 10.75 -17.49
CA LEU A 415 20.66 9.94 -16.28
C LEU A 415 22.05 9.43 -15.90
N PHE A 416 22.34 9.44 -14.62
CA PHE A 416 23.51 8.79 -14.04
C PHE A 416 23.08 7.72 -13.04
N PHE A 417 23.93 6.73 -12.84
CA PHE A 417 23.74 5.61 -11.95
C PHE A 417 25.04 5.36 -11.19
N ASP A 418 25.05 5.76 -9.91
CA ASP A 418 26.19 5.58 -9.04
C ASP A 418 26.12 4.24 -8.32
N VAL A 419 27.17 3.45 -8.44
CA VAL A 419 27.28 2.11 -7.88
C VAL A 419 28.55 2.00 -7.07
N ARG A 420 28.42 1.55 -5.83
CA ARG A 420 29.58 1.37 -4.96
C ARG A 420 30.36 0.14 -5.40
N VAL A 421 31.68 0.23 -5.47
CA VAL A 421 32.52 -0.93 -5.73
C VAL A 421 32.48 -1.86 -4.51
N PRO A 422 32.24 -3.19 -4.68
CA PRO A 422 32.20 -4.12 -3.57
C PRO A 422 33.56 -4.21 -2.88
N SER A 423 33.55 -4.45 -1.57
CA SER A 423 34.77 -4.75 -0.80
C SER A 423 35.28 -6.17 -1.02
N GLU A 424 34.40 -7.07 -1.46
CA GLU A 424 34.75 -8.44 -1.82
C GLU A 424 35.55 -8.46 -3.14
N PRO A 425 36.49 -9.40 -3.31
CA PRO A 425 37.18 -9.59 -4.58
C PRO A 425 36.18 -9.81 -5.72
N TYR A 426 36.49 -9.25 -6.88
CA TYR A 426 35.77 -9.48 -8.13
C TYR A 426 36.77 -9.51 -9.28
N ASP A 427 36.47 -10.30 -10.31
CA ASP A 427 37.33 -10.45 -11.49
C ASP A 427 36.81 -9.63 -12.68
N ARG A 428 35.50 -9.30 -12.67
CA ARG A 428 34.81 -8.63 -13.77
C ARG A 428 33.68 -7.73 -13.26
N CYS A 429 33.54 -6.56 -13.87
CA CYS A 429 32.36 -5.72 -13.75
C CYS A 429 31.73 -5.50 -15.13
N THR A 430 30.41 -5.64 -15.23
CA THR A 430 29.67 -5.53 -16.48
C THR A 430 28.47 -4.60 -16.35
N MET A 431 28.10 -3.99 -17.47
CA MET A 431 26.86 -3.22 -17.60
C MET A 431 25.97 -3.82 -18.69
N SER A 432 24.66 -3.88 -18.45
CA SER A 432 23.66 -4.25 -19.46
C SER A 432 22.37 -3.47 -19.27
N ILE A 433 21.54 -3.43 -20.31
CA ILE A 433 20.15 -2.96 -20.22
C ILE A 433 19.23 -4.05 -20.74
N TRP A 434 18.21 -4.40 -19.97
CA TRP A 434 17.18 -5.35 -20.36
C TRP A 434 15.83 -4.66 -20.46
N ASN A 435 15.18 -4.71 -21.63
CA ASN A 435 13.90 -4.04 -21.91
C ASN A 435 12.67 -4.76 -21.32
N ALA A 436 12.86 -5.88 -20.62
CA ALA A 436 11.82 -6.58 -19.85
C ALA A 436 10.51 -6.90 -20.62
N GLY A 437 10.60 -7.12 -21.93
CA GLY A 437 9.44 -7.43 -22.79
C GLY A 437 8.56 -6.23 -23.11
N SER A 438 9.01 -4.99 -22.88
CA SER A 438 8.28 -3.81 -23.35
C SER A 438 8.29 -3.75 -24.88
N PRO A 439 7.15 -3.44 -25.52
CA PRO A 439 7.11 -3.12 -26.94
C PRO A 439 7.52 -1.67 -27.22
N GLN A 440 7.62 -0.82 -26.19
CA GLN A 440 7.93 0.59 -26.35
C GLN A 440 9.41 0.79 -26.66
N THR A 441 9.71 1.80 -27.48
CA THR A 441 11.09 2.11 -27.88
C THR A 441 11.76 3.01 -26.85
N LEU A 442 12.89 2.55 -26.33
CA LEU A 442 13.84 3.30 -25.51
C LEU A 442 15.11 3.55 -26.32
N LEU A 443 15.51 4.81 -26.43
CA LEU A 443 16.77 5.23 -27.04
C LEU A 443 17.80 5.54 -25.96
N MET A 444 19.06 5.24 -26.23
CA MET A 444 20.20 5.57 -25.39
C MET A 444 21.33 6.13 -26.24
N ASP A 445 21.94 7.21 -25.77
CA ASP A 445 23.08 7.87 -26.38
C ASP A 445 24.09 8.35 -25.30
N ASN A 446 25.29 8.76 -25.71
CA ASN A 446 26.34 9.34 -24.87
C ASN A 446 26.67 8.51 -23.62
N LEU A 447 26.81 7.19 -23.78
CA LEU A 447 27.14 6.30 -22.68
C LEU A 447 28.56 6.56 -22.19
N LYS A 448 28.69 6.83 -20.90
CA LYS A 448 29.96 7.14 -20.24
C LYS A 448 30.05 6.46 -18.88
N VAL A 449 31.24 5.96 -18.56
CA VAL A 449 31.54 5.32 -17.27
C VAL A 449 32.73 6.03 -16.66
N SER A 450 32.57 6.48 -15.42
CA SER A 450 33.63 7.16 -14.68
C SER A 450 33.79 6.59 -13.28
N CYS A 451 35.03 6.58 -12.80
CA CYS A 451 35.38 6.28 -11.43
C CYS A 451 35.50 7.58 -10.64
N PHE A 452 35.04 7.61 -9.38
CA PHE A 452 35.15 8.82 -8.57
C PHE A 452 35.26 8.53 -7.06
N LYS A 453 35.67 9.56 -6.32
CA LYS A 453 35.82 9.58 -4.86
C LYS A 453 34.79 10.51 -4.21
N ASP A 454 34.51 10.26 -2.93
CA ASP A 454 33.58 11.03 -2.10
C ASP A 454 34.01 12.50 -1.92
#